data_AF-A0A7S2H0S6-F1
#
_entry.id   AF-A0A7S2H0S6-F1
#
_cell.length_a   1.000
_cell.length_b   1.000
_cell.length_c   1.000
_cell.angle_alpha   90.00
_cell.angle_beta   90.00
_cell.angle_gamma   90.00
#
_symmetry.space_group_name_H-M   'P 1'
#
loop_
_entity.id
_entity.type
_entity.pdbx_description
1 polymer ?
#
loop_
_entity_poly.entity_id
_entity_poly.type
_entity_poly.pdbx_seq_one_letter_code
_entity_poly.pdbx_strand_id
1 'polypeptide(L)'
;VREAVGPSVEVIASGGDEWKLVDFCSASAGKLKACQFAIEKLGIPAPLTLVCGDSGNDESMYRCPSVRGVAVGNSLSELVAHLRTVAKAGPDSVRQGTD
;
A
#
# COMPACT_ATOMS: atom_id res chain seq x y z
N VAL A 1 -9.03 7.29 15.45
CA VAL A 1 -8.47 8.29 14.49
C VAL A 1 -9.33 8.42 13.25
N ARG A 2 -9.53 7.36 12.43
CA ARG A 2 -10.37 7.41 11.21
C ARG A 2 -11.80 7.93 11.48
N GLU A 3 -12.44 7.45 12.55
CA GLU A 3 -13.77 7.94 12.98
C GLU A 3 -13.80 9.44 13.32
N ALA A 4 -12.70 9.99 13.85
CA ALA A 4 -12.60 11.38 14.25
C ALA A 4 -12.31 12.35 13.08
N VAL A 5 -11.67 11.87 11.99
CA VAL A 5 -11.28 12.71 10.84
C VAL A 5 -12.28 12.65 9.68
N GLY A 6 -13.21 11.70 9.72
CA GLY A 6 -14.24 11.53 8.70
C GLY A 6 -13.76 10.83 7.41
N PRO A 7 -14.69 10.45 6.52
CA PRO A 7 -14.41 9.56 5.39
C PRO A 7 -13.62 10.22 4.25
N SER A 8 -13.51 11.55 4.25
CA SER A 8 -12.77 12.31 3.23
C SER A 8 -11.25 12.34 3.46
N VAL A 9 -10.77 11.72 4.54
CA VAL A 9 -9.36 11.71 4.93
C VAL A 9 -8.81 10.29 4.85
N GLU A 10 -7.77 10.10 4.06
CA GLU A 10 -6.97 8.88 4.10
C GLU A 10 -5.91 9.03 5.20
N VAL A 11 -5.84 8.02 6.07
CA VAL A 11 -4.90 7.98 7.20
C VAL A 11 -3.85 6.90 6.92
N ILE A 12 -2.64 7.33 6.64
CA ILE A 12 -1.51 6.43 6.36
C ILE A 12 -0.60 6.46 7.58
N ALA A 13 -0.35 5.30 8.17
CA ALA A 13 0.56 5.18 9.30
C ALA A 13 1.74 4.30 8.91
N SER A 14 2.95 4.72 9.25
CA SER A 14 4.16 3.93 9.04
C SER A 14 5.19 4.22 10.13
N GLY A 15 6.12 3.29 10.32
CA GLY A 15 7.22 3.45 11.26
C GLY A 15 7.55 2.15 11.97
N GLY A 16 8.66 2.11 12.70
CA GLY A 16 9.06 0.92 13.44
C GLY A 16 8.18 0.64 14.66
N ASP A 17 8.69 -0.19 15.56
CA ASP A 17 8.04 -0.46 16.85
C ASP A 17 8.17 0.73 17.83
N GLU A 18 9.19 1.58 17.65
CA GLU A 18 9.50 2.69 18.56
C GLU A 18 8.80 4.01 18.22
N TRP A 19 8.43 4.20 16.95
CA TRP A 19 7.84 5.45 16.46
C TRP A 19 6.87 5.17 15.32
N LYS A 20 5.86 6.04 15.20
CA LYS A 20 4.92 6.05 14.08
C LYS A 20 4.78 7.47 13.56
N LEU A 21 4.86 7.61 12.25
CA LEU A 21 4.43 8.78 11.50
C LEU A 21 3.01 8.53 10.99
N VAL A 22 2.18 9.58 11.02
CA VAL A 22 0.79 9.52 10.56
C VAL A 22 0.58 10.64 9.56
N ASP A 23 0.34 10.27 8.31
CA ASP A 23 -0.01 11.19 7.24
C ASP A 23 -1.53 11.26 7.11
N PHE A 24 -2.06 12.49 7.13
CA PHE A 24 -3.45 12.78 6.81
C PHE A 24 -3.51 13.36 5.42
N CYS A 25 -4.13 12.64 4.49
CA CYS A 25 -4.22 13.04 3.10
C CYS A 25 -5.68 13.10 2.64
N SER A 26 -5.93 13.70 1.48
CA SER A 26 -7.24 13.58 0.82
C SER A 26 -7.59 12.11 0.60
N ALA A 27 -8.87 11.74 0.61
CA ALA A 27 -9.30 10.38 0.32
C ALA A 27 -8.75 9.83 -1.02
N SER A 28 -8.46 10.68 -2.01
CA SER A 28 -7.88 10.30 -3.31
C SER A 28 -6.35 10.13 -3.32
N ALA A 29 -5.67 10.40 -2.22
CA ALA A 29 -4.22 10.26 -2.11
C ALA A 29 -3.80 8.82 -1.77
N GLY A 30 -2.50 8.61 -1.64
CA GLY A 30 -1.90 7.33 -1.25
C GLY A 30 -1.29 6.55 -2.42
N LYS A 31 -0.37 5.64 -2.09
CA LYS A 31 0.45 4.93 -3.10
C LYS A 31 -0.38 3.98 -3.97
N LEU A 32 -1.46 3.39 -3.46
CA LEU A 32 -2.41 2.61 -4.28
C LEU A 32 -2.98 3.42 -5.45
N LYS A 33 -3.59 4.58 -5.15
CA LYS A 33 -4.24 5.43 -6.16
C LYS A 33 -3.23 6.03 -7.12
N ALA A 34 -2.04 6.40 -6.62
CA ALA A 34 -0.95 6.85 -7.46
C ALA A 34 -0.44 5.75 -8.41
N CYS A 35 -0.32 4.50 -7.94
CA CYS A 35 0.07 3.36 -8.76
C CYS A 35 -0.95 3.07 -9.87
N GLN A 36 -2.24 3.02 -9.52
CA GLN A 36 -3.33 2.86 -10.50
C GLN A 36 -3.31 3.96 -11.56
N PHE A 37 -3.17 5.22 -11.12
CA PHE A 37 -3.07 6.36 -12.02
C PHE A 37 -1.85 6.25 -12.95
N ALA A 38 -0.68 5.84 -12.44
CA ALA A 38 0.52 5.70 -13.26
C ALA A 38 0.39 4.58 -14.31
N ILE A 39 -0.18 3.43 -13.93
CA ILE A 39 -0.49 2.31 -14.83
C ILE A 39 -1.40 2.77 -15.98
N GLU A 40 -2.49 3.46 -15.64
CA GLU A 40 -3.43 4.00 -16.63
C GLU A 40 -2.76 5.05 -17.52
N LYS A 41 -2.07 6.02 -16.91
CA LYS A 41 -1.49 7.17 -17.61
C LYS A 41 -0.40 6.76 -18.59
N LEU A 42 0.38 5.74 -18.24
CA LEU A 42 1.51 5.26 -19.05
C LEU A 42 1.11 4.12 -20.01
N GLY A 43 -0.08 3.54 -19.85
CA GLY A 43 -0.53 2.40 -20.65
C GLY A 43 0.30 1.13 -20.42
N ILE A 44 0.95 1.01 -19.26
CA ILE A 44 1.74 -0.18 -18.90
C ILE A 44 0.82 -1.14 -18.13
N PRO A 45 0.56 -2.36 -18.63
CA PRO A 45 -0.31 -3.31 -17.94
C PRO A 45 0.22 -3.69 -16.55
N ALA A 46 -0.68 -3.82 -15.57
CA ALA A 46 -0.33 -4.22 -14.20
C ALA A 46 0.55 -5.49 -14.11
N PRO A 47 0.36 -6.55 -14.92
CA PRO A 47 1.25 -7.72 -14.92
C PRO A 47 2.71 -7.43 -15.32
N LEU A 48 2.97 -6.30 -15.99
CA LEU A 48 4.29 -5.78 -16.36
C LEU A 48 4.78 -4.69 -15.39
N THR A 49 4.02 -4.40 -14.34
CA THR A 49 4.38 -3.44 -13.30
C THR A 49 4.94 -4.15 -12.07
N LEU A 50 6.06 -3.65 -11.55
CA LEU A 50 6.67 -4.08 -10.29
C LEU A 50 6.67 -2.90 -9.32
N VAL A 51 6.10 -3.10 -8.13
CA VAL A 51 6.14 -2.11 -7.04
C VAL A 51 7.19 -2.53 -6.01
N CYS A 52 7.98 -1.57 -5.52
CA CYS A 52 9.08 -1.78 -4.57
C CYS A 52 8.88 -0.89 -3.34
N GLY A 53 8.93 -1.46 -2.14
CA GLY A 53 8.68 -0.73 -0.89
C GLY A 53 9.58 -1.19 0.26
N ASP A 54 9.67 -0.37 1.30
CA ASP A 54 10.50 -0.59 2.49
C ASP A 54 9.74 -0.43 3.81
N SER A 55 8.59 0.25 3.85
CA SER A 55 7.87 0.52 5.10
C SER A 55 6.34 0.36 4.98
N GLY A 56 5.60 0.54 6.08
CA GLY A 56 4.14 0.42 6.10
C GLY A 56 3.41 1.39 5.17
N ASN A 57 4.00 2.55 4.83
CA ASN A 57 3.36 3.47 3.90
C ASN A 57 3.33 2.93 2.45
N ASP A 58 4.19 1.94 2.14
CA ASP A 58 4.22 1.21 0.88
C ASP A 58 3.17 0.11 0.80
N GLU A 59 2.58 -0.32 1.92
CA GLU A 59 1.66 -1.45 1.94
C GLU A 59 0.53 -1.32 0.90
N SER A 60 0.01 -0.09 0.74
CA SER A 60 -1.15 0.16 -0.12
C SER A 60 -0.90 -0.14 -1.61
N MET A 61 0.31 0.05 -2.13
CA MET A 61 0.58 -0.22 -3.56
C MET A 61 0.56 -1.72 -3.91
N TYR A 62 0.81 -2.60 -2.94
CA TYR A 62 0.68 -4.06 -3.12
C TYR A 62 -0.77 -4.53 -3.22
N ARG A 63 -1.73 -3.66 -2.91
CA ARG A 63 -3.17 -3.91 -3.11
C ARG A 63 -3.64 -3.61 -4.53
N CYS A 64 -2.76 -3.07 -5.39
CA CYS A 64 -3.12 -2.84 -6.78
C CYS A 64 -3.31 -4.19 -7.48
N PRO A 65 -4.47 -4.45 -8.12
CA PRO A 65 -4.72 -5.74 -8.74
C PRO A 65 -3.66 -6.10 -9.78
N SER A 66 -3.22 -7.36 -9.76
CA SER A 66 -2.31 -7.96 -10.74
C SER A 66 -0.90 -7.36 -10.83
N VAL A 67 -0.52 -6.41 -9.97
CA VAL A 67 0.88 -5.95 -9.89
C VAL A 67 1.74 -6.98 -9.16
N ARG A 68 3.02 -7.04 -9.52
CA ARG A 68 4.02 -7.77 -8.72
C ARG A 68 4.62 -6.82 -7.69
N GLY A 69 5.01 -7.36 -6.55
CA GLY A 69 5.60 -6.59 -5.46
C GLY A 69 6.87 -7.20 -4.92
N VAL A 70 7.81 -6.35 -4.49
CA VAL A 70 9.02 -6.75 -3.76
C VAL A 70 9.22 -5.84 -2.54
N ALA A 71 9.59 -6.43 -1.40
CA ALA A 71 10.16 -5.71 -0.27
C ALA A 71 11.67 -5.69 -0.41
N VAL A 72 12.28 -4.53 -0.24
CA VAL A 72 13.75 -4.37 -0.34
C VAL A 72 14.46 -4.94 0.91
N GLY A 73 15.76 -5.18 0.83
CA GLY A 73 16.53 -5.90 1.87
C GLY A 73 16.53 -5.25 3.26
N ASN A 74 16.29 -3.93 3.34
CA ASN A 74 16.21 -3.16 4.58
C ASN A 74 14.77 -2.85 5.02
N SER A 75 13.77 -3.57 4.49
CA SER A 75 12.37 -3.30 4.80
C SER A 75 12.05 -3.48 6.28
N LEU A 76 11.19 -2.61 6.82
CA LEU A 76 10.65 -2.71 8.16
C LEU A 76 9.80 -3.98 8.32
N SER A 77 9.78 -4.51 9.54
CA SER A 77 9.07 -5.75 9.91
C SER A 77 7.58 -5.71 9.55
N GLU A 78 6.94 -4.55 9.67
CA GLU A 78 5.53 -4.34 9.31
C GLU A 78 5.23 -4.66 7.84
N LEU A 79 6.06 -4.17 6.91
CA LEU A 79 5.88 -4.43 5.49
C LEU A 79 6.15 -5.91 5.18
N VAL A 80 7.22 -6.48 5.74
CA VAL A 80 7.57 -7.90 5.52
C VAL A 80 6.46 -8.82 6.03
N ALA A 81 5.88 -8.54 7.19
CA ALA A 81 4.77 -9.30 7.75
C ALA A 81 3.52 -9.21 6.87
N HIS A 82 3.21 -8.01 6.36
CA HIS A 82 2.11 -7.82 5.41
C HIS A 82 2.32 -8.66 4.14
N LEU A 83 3.47 -8.53 3.47
CA LEU A 83 3.73 -9.25 2.22
C LEU A 83 3.74 -10.76 2.40
N ARG A 84 4.21 -11.28 3.53
CA ARG A 84 4.09 -12.72 3.84
C ARG A 84 2.64 -13.17 3.94
N THR A 85 1.76 -12.32 4.47
CA THR A 85 0.32 -12.59 4.57
C THR A 85 -0.31 -12.61 3.18
N VAL A 86 -0.03 -11.60 2.36
CA VAL A 86 -0.48 -11.50 0.97
C VAL A 86 0.01 -12.69 0.14
N ALA A 87 1.29 -13.03 0.23
CA ALA A 87 1.88 -14.14 -0.53
C ALA A 87 1.23 -15.50 -0.20
N LYS A 88 0.87 -15.74 1.08
CA LYS A 88 0.17 -16.96 1.49
C LYS A 88 -1.25 -17.04 0.94
N ALA A 89 -1.93 -15.90 0.84
CA ALA A 89 -3.31 -15.85 0.37
C ALA A 89 -3.44 -15.73 -1.16
N GLY A 90 -2.32 -15.47 -1.87
CA GLY A 90 -2.26 -15.33 -3.32
C GLY A 90 -2.45 -13.87 -3.79
N PRO A 91 -2.06 -13.54 -5.03
CA PRO A 91 -2.02 -12.15 -5.51
C PRO A 91 -3.38 -11.44 -5.55
N ASP A 92 -4.49 -12.18 -5.61
CA ASP A 92 -5.85 -11.63 -5.70
C ASP A 92 -6.53 -11.49 -4.31
N SER A 93 -5.82 -11.79 -3.23
CA SER A 93 -6.39 -11.85 -1.88
C SER A 93 -6.49 -10.50 -1.16
N VAL A 94 -5.85 -9.45 -1.70
CA VAL A 94 -5.75 -8.17 -1.01
C VAL A 94 -6.92 -7.28 -1.38
N ARG A 95 -7.84 -7.08 -0.44
CA ARG A 95 -8.97 -6.14 -0.58
C ARG A 95 -8.64 -4.86 0.17
N GLN A 96 -8.91 -3.72 -0.45
CA GLN A 96 -8.99 -2.45 0.27
C GLN A 96 -10.15 -2.57 1.26
N GLY A 97 -9.88 -2.48 2.56
CA GLY A 97 -10.92 -2.37 3.58
C GLY A 97 -11.82 -1.18 3.22
N THR A 98 -13.09 -1.46 2.99
CA THR A 98 -14.14 -0.46 2.73
C THR A 98 -15.15 -0.58 3.84
N ASP A 99 -14.73 -0.27 5.07
CA ASP A 99 -15.60 -0.08 6.23
C ASP A 99 -15.02 1.04 7.09
#